data_AF-A0A7Z0IT92-F1
#
_entry.id   AF-A0A7Z0IT92-F1
#
_cell.length_a   1.000
_cell.length_b   1.000
_cell.length_c   1.000
_cell.angle_alpha   90.00
_cell.angle_beta   90.00
_cell.angle_gamma   90.00
#
_symmetry.space_group_name_H-M   'P 1'
#
loop_
_entity.id
_entity.type
_entity.pdbx_description
1 polymer ?
#
loop_
_entity_poly.entity_id
_entity_poly.type
_entity_poly.pdbx_seq_one_letter_code
_entity_poly.pdbx_strand_id
1 'polypeptide(L)'
;MALIETTDLAAFADIEASQATAMIADAVALAVLVAPCLGDEGGLTDHQKAAAKAILRGAILRWNDTGTGAFQAQTAGPFTVQMDTRQQRRAMFWPSEIEQLQEVCSGGVNGGAFTINTAPTMTSWDPIQDWLTAAGE
;
A
#
# COMPACT_ATOMS: atom_id res chain seq x y z
N MET A 1 19.75 9.23 5.74
CA MET A 1 19.87 8.03 4.89
C MET A 1 18.48 7.80 4.34
N ALA A 2 18.35 7.72 3.01
CA ALA A 2 17.07 7.65 2.34
C ALA A 2 16.95 6.29 1.63
N LEU A 3 15.80 5.64 1.75
CA LEU A 3 15.49 4.37 1.08
C LEU A 3 15.69 4.43 -0.44
N ILE A 4 15.56 5.61 -1.03
CA ILE A 4 15.77 5.89 -2.45
C ILE A 4 16.28 7.32 -2.62
N GLU A 5 17.19 7.53 -3.56
CA GLU A 5 17.75 8.84 -3.91
C GLU A 5 17.42 9.24 -5.35
N THR A 6 17.60 10.51 -5.69
CA THR A 6 17.36 11.02 -7.05
C THR A 6 18.26 10.34 -8.09
N THR A 7 19.47 9.93 -7.70
CA THR A 7 20.41 9.17 -8.53
C THR A 7 19.88 7.78 -8.90
N ASP A 8 19.04 7.17 -8.06
CA ASP A 8 18.39 5.88 -8.37
C ASP A 8 17.34 6.01 -9.48
N LEU A 9 16.84 7.23 -9.75
CA LEU A 9 15.84 7.53 -10.78
C LEU A 9 16.48 7.98 -12.10
N ALA A 10 17.59 8.71 -12.03
CA ALA A 10 18.27 9.32 -13.18
C ALA A 10 18.72 8.31 -14.24
N ALA A 11 18.93 7.04 -13.87
CA ALA A 11 19.26 5.97 -14.81
C ALA A 11 18.08 5.53 -15.70
N PHE A 12 16.84 5.89 -15.35
CA PHE A 12 15.62 5.41 -16.01
C PHE A 12 14.81 6.53 -16.66
N ALA A 13 14.86 7.75 -16.12
CA ALA A 13 14.14 8.89 -16.65
C ALA A 13 14.88 10.20 -16.37
N ASP A 14 14.74 11.16 -17.30
CA ASP A 14 15.16 12.54 -17.08
C ASP A 14 14.02 13.29 -16.36
N ILE A 15 14.19 13.47 -15.06
CA ILE A 15 13.22 14.11 -14.16
C ILE A 15 13.92 15.31 -13.52
N GLU A 16 13.24 16.45 -13.51
CA GLU A 16 13.76 17.65 -12.85
C GLU A 16 13.98 17.38 -11.34
N ALA A 17 15.09 17.86 -10.79
CA ALA A 17 15.54 17.44 -9.46
C ALA A 17 14.57 17.83 -8.33
N SER A 18 13.91 18.98 -8.42
CA SER A 18 12.91 19.41 -7.44
C SER A 18 11.65 18.53 -7.51
N GLN A 19 11.23 18.15 -8.72
CA GLN A 19 10.15 17.20 -8.95
C GLN A 19 10.50 15.82 -8.39
N ALA A 20 11.68 15.28 -8.72
CA ALA A 20 12.13 13.98 -8.23
C ALA A 20 12.15 13.92 -6.69
N THR A 21 12.61 15.00 -6.05
CA THR A 21 12.65 15.10 -4.58
C THR A 21 11.24 15.08 -3.98
N ALA A 22 10.30 15.84 -4.53
CA ALA A 22 8.91 15.84 -4.09
C ALA A 22 8.27 14.46 -4.26
N MET A 23 8.48 13.81 -5.41
CA MET A 23 7.95 12.47 -5.67
C MET A 23 8.51 11.41 -4.72
N ILE A 24 9.81 11.48 -4.40
CA ILE A 24 10.44 10.59 -3.42
C ILE A 24 9.82 10.81 -2.03
N ALA A 25 9.65 12.07 -1.61
CA ALA A 25 9.09 12.39 -0.30
C ALA A 25 7.67 11.84 -0.14
N ASP A 26 6.82 12.02 -1.15
CA ASP A 26 5.45 11.51 -1.17
C ASP A 26 5.43 9.97 -1.17
N ALA A 27 6.30 9.33 -1.98
CA ALA A 27 6.41 7.87 -2.04
C ALA A 27 6.77 7.29 -0.67
N VAL A 28 7.79 7.84 -0.03
CA VAL A 28 8.29 7.38 1.27
C VAL A 28 7.24 7.62 2.35
N ALA A 29 6.59 8.78 2.38
CA ALA A 29 5.54 9.08 3.35
C ALA A 29 4.39 8.07 3.28
N LEU A 30 3.91 7.76 2.06
CA LEU A 30 2.85 6.77 1.87
C LEU A 30 3.32 5.34 2.15
N ALA A 31 4.57 5.00 1.84
CA ALA A 31 5.13 3.68 2.11
C ALA A 31 5.22 3.42 3.63
N VAL A 32 5.59 4.41 4.43
CA VAL A 32 5.65 4.28 5.91
C VAL A 32 4.26 4.04 6.51
N LEU A 33 3.18 4.55 5.89
CA LEU A 33 1.81 4.30 6.37
C LEU A 33 1.40 2.83 6.21
N VAL A 34 1.81 2.18 5.12
CA VAL A 34 1.46 0.76 4.86
C VAL A 34 2.48 -0.21 5.42
N ALA A 35 3.74 0.23 5.57
CA ALA A 35 4.89 -0.57 5.97
C ALA A 35 5.74 0.23 6.97
N PRO A 36 5.32 0.31 8.26
CA PRO A 36 5.96 1.18 9.26
C PRO A 36 7.43 0.86 9.55
N CYS A 37 7.88 -0.37 9.26
CA CYS A 37 9.28 -0.75 9.43
C CYS A 37 10.23 0.10 8.56
N LEU A 38 9.72 0.66 7.45
CA LEU A 38 10.49 1.51 6.55
C LEU A 38 10.83 2.88 7.16
N GLY A 39 10.17 3.28 8.26
CA GLY A 39 10.49 4.51 8.98
C GLY A 39 11.76 4.43 9.84
N ASP A 40 12.21 3.22 10.17
CA ASP A 40 13.45 2.97 10.91
C ASP A 40 14.39 2.04 10.13
N GLU A 41 15.21 2.66 9.27
CA GLU A 41 16.16 1.95 8.41
C GLU A 41 17.23 1.16 9.19
N GLY A 42 17.40 1.41 10.49
CA GLY A 42 18.37 0.72 11.34
C GLY A 42 18.01 -0.76 11.58
N GLY A 43 16.72 -1.10 11.48
CA GLY A 43 16.22 -2.46 11.67
C GLY A 43 16.15 -3.31 10.40
N LEU A 44 16.42 -2.75 9.23
CA LEU A 44 16.28 -3.44 7.95
C LEU A 44 17.58 -4.10 7.49
N THR A 45 17.45 -5.32 6.97
CA THR A 45 18.52 -5.99 6.21
C THR A 45 18.75 -5.31 4.86
N ASP A 46 19.95 -5.47 4.30
CA ASP A 46 20.30 -4.90 2.98
C ASP A 46 19.37 -5.40 1.87
N HIS A 47 18.90 -6.65 1.96
CA HIS A 47 17.92 -7.22 1.03
C HIS A 47 16.57 -6.53 1.11
N GLN A 48 16.08 -6.23 2.31
CA GLN A 48 14.82 -5.49 2.51
C GLN A 48 14.92 -4.07 1.96
N LYS A 49 16.06 -3.39 2.20
CA LYS A 49 16.32 -2.05 1.64
C LYS A 49 16.34 -2.08 0.12
N ALA A 50 17.01 -3.06 -0.48
CA ALA A 50 17.07 -3.22 -1.93
C ALA A 50 15.69 -3.51 -2.54
N ALA A 51 14.88 -4.36 -1.89
CA ALA A 51 13.52 -4.66 -2.31
C ALA A 51 12.61 -3.43 -2.24
N ALA A 52 12.60 -2.73 -1.09
CA ALA A 52 11.84 -1.50 -0.92
C ALA A 52 12.23 -0.44 -1.96
N LYS A 53 13.54 -0.26 -2.20
CA LYS A 53 14.05 0.65 -3.23
C LYS A 53 13.53 0.30 -4.63
N ALA A 54 13.52 -0.98 -4.99
CA ALA A 54 13.03 -1.42 -6.30
C ALA A 54 11.53 -1.12 -6.50
N ILE A 55 10.72 -1.38 -5.47
CA ILE A 55 9.27 -1.11 -5.50
C ILE A 55 9.00 0.40 -5.60
N LEU A 56 9.63 1.20 -4.74
CA LEU A 56 9.48 2.66 -4.74
C LEU A 56 9.86 3.28 -6.08
N ARG A 57 10.96 2.80 -6.68
CA ARG A 57 11.41 3.27 -8.01
C ARG A 57 10.38 2.98 -9.10
N GLY A 58 9.82 1.77 -9.13
CA GLY A 58 8.80 1.40 -10.11
C GLY A 58 7.55 2.28 -10.00
N ALA A 59 7.09 2.50 -8.77
CA ALA A 59 5.94 3.36 -8.50
C ALA A 59 6.18 4.83 -8.93
N ILE A 60 7.35 5.39 -8.59
CA ILE A 60 7.70 6.78 -8.93
C ILE A 60 7.80 6.97 -10.44
N LEU A 61 8.50 6.09 -11.16
CA LEU A 61 8.66 6.20 -12.61
C LEU A 61 7.30 6.08 -13.33
N ARG A 62 6.48 5.12 -12.92
CA ARG A 62 5.11 4.97 -13.45
C ARG A 62 4.25 6.20 -13.17
N TRP A 63 4.40 6.80 -11.99
CA TRP A 63 3.68 8.01 -11.63
C TRP A 63 4.15 9.20 -12.47
N ASN A 64 5.45 9.31 -12.75
CA ASN A 64 6.02 10.29 -13.66
C ASN A 64 5.44 10.13 -15.09
N ASP A 65 5.42 8.91 -15.62
CA ASP A 65 4.89 8.61 -16.96
C ASP A 65 3.39 8.93 -17.08
N THR A 66 2.64 8.76 -15.99
CA THR A 66 1.22 9.12 -15.94
C THR A 66 1.00 10.63 -15.86
N GLY A 67 1.86 11.36 -15.13
CA GLY A 67 1.78 12.81 -14.96
C GLY A 67 2.14 13.60 -16.21
N THR A 68 2.94 13.02 -17.11
CA THR A 68 3.36 13.63 -18.38
C THR A 68 2.31 13.51 -19.51
N GLY A 69 1.14 12.91 -19.24
CA GLY A 69 -0.01 12.98 -20.13
C GLY A 69 0.04 12.13 -21.40
N ALA A 70 1.00 11.20 -21.51
CA ALA A 70 1.13 10.31 -22.66
C ALA A 70 0.09 9.17 -22.64
N PHE A 71 -1.20 9.52 -22.71
CA PHE A 71 -2.24 8.55 -23.04
C PHE A 71 -2.21 8.25 -24.54
N GLN A 72 -1.64 7.10 -24.90
CA GLN A 72 -1.65 6.61 -26.27
C GLN A 72 -3.05 6.06 -26.60
N ALA A 73 -3.86 6.85 -27.29
CA ALA A 73 -5.07 6.34 -27.93
C ALA A 73 -4.65 5.27 -28.96
N GLN A 74 -4.93 4.01 -28.66
CA GLN A 74 -4.62 2.89 -29.56
C GLN A 74 -5.72 2.85 -30.63
N THR A 75 -5.35 3.14 -31.88
CA THR A 75 -6.26 3.03 -33.04
C THR A 75 -5.94 1.73 -33.78
N ALA A 76 -6.88 0.79 -33.76
CA ALA A 76 -6.79 -0.46 -34.50
C ALA A 76 -7.79 -0.42 -35.67
N GLY A 77 -7.37 0.18 -36.79
CA GLY A 77 -8.22 0.34 -37.97
C GLY A 77 -9.44 1.25 -37.70
N PRO A 78 -10.68 0.85 -38.05
CA PRO A 78 -11.87 1.68 -37.82
C PRO A 78 -12.32 1.70 -36.35
N PHE A 79 -11.67 0.93 -35.47
CA PHE A 79 -12.01 0.87 -34.06
C PHE A 79 -11.05 1.76 -33.26
N THR A 80 -11.60 2.82 -32.69
CA THR A 80 -10.91 3.66 -31.70
C THR A 80 -11.28 3.18 -30.31
N VAL A 81 -10.28 2.77 -29.52
CA VAL A 81 -10.48 2.45 -28.11
C VAL A 81 -10.06 3.65 -27.28
N GLN A 82 -11.05 4.44 -26.84
CA GLN A 82 -10.83 5.50 -25.86
C GLN A 82 -11.12 4.93 -24.47
N MET A 83 -10.06 4.63 -23.71
CA MET A 83 -10.21 4.23 -22.32
C MET A 83 -10.68 5.44 -21.50
N ASP A 84 -11.86 5.35 -20.87
CA ASP A 84 -12.40 6.42 -20.03
C ASP A 84 -11.56 6.56 -18.76
N THR A 85 -10.78 7.65 -18.67
CA THR A 85 -9.86 7.92 -17.55
C THR A 85 -10.53 8.60 -16.37
N ARG A 86 -11.84 8.88 -16.44
CA ARG A 86 -12.55 9.66 -15.41
C ARG A 86 -12.71 8.93 -14.09
N GLN A 87 -12.54 7.61 -14.06
CA GLN A 87 -12.89 6.78 -12.90
C GLN A 87 -11.70 6.18 -12.14
N GLN A 88 -10.49 6.70 -12.30
CA GLN A 88 -9.36 6.23 -11.51
C GLN A 88 -8.89 7.33 -10.55
N ARG A 89 -9.37 7.28 -9.30
CA ARG A 89 -8.62 7.82 -8.17
C ARG A 89 -7.31 7.03 -8.12
N ARG A 90 -6.31 7.46 -8.89
CA ARG A 90 -5.02 6.76 -9.03
C ARG A 90 -4.26 6.95 -7.73
N ALA A 91 -4.43 6.01 -6.81
CA ALA A 91 -3.52 5.86 -5.69
C ALA A 91 -2.08 5.74 -6.22
N MET A 92 -1.13 6.32 -5.48
CA MET A 92 0.29 6.32 -5.86
C MET A 92 0.83 4.90 -6.01
N PHE A 93 0.39 3.97 -5.17
CA PHE A 93 0.75 2.56 -5.22
C PHE A 93 -0.39 1.71 -5.79
N TRP A 94 -0.02 0.65 -6.49
CA TRP A 94 -0.93 -0.44 -6.81
C TRP A 94 -1.12 -1.37 -5.62
N PRO A 95 -2.25 -2.09 -5.53
CA PRO A 95 -2.49 -3.05 -4.46
C PRO A 95 -1.35 -4.08 -4.31
N SER A 96 -0.80 -4.58 -5.41
CA SER A 96 0.30 -5.54 -5.39
C SER A 96 1.61 -4.95 -4.85
N GLU A 97 1.84 -3.65 -5.04
CA GLU A 97 3.03 -2.96 -4.50
C GLU A 97 2.87 -2.75 -2.99
N ILE A 98 1.65 -2.45 -2.53
CA ILE A 98 1.33 -2.34 -1.11
C ILE A 98 1.57 -3.68 -0.41
N GLU A 99 1.09 -4.78 -0.99
CA GLU A 99 1.32 -6.14 -0.46
C GLU A 99 2.82 -6.47 -0.38
N GLN A 100 3.59 -6.15 -1.42
CA GLN A 100 5.05 -6.35 -1.41
C GLN A 100 5.74 -5.50 -0.35
N LEU A 101 5.35 -4.24 -0.16
CA LEU A 101 5.91 -3.37 0.88
C LEU A 101 5.60 -3.91 2.28
N GLN A 102 4.39 -4.44 2.49
CA GLN A 102 4.00 -5.11 3.73
C GLN A 102 4.82 -6.37 3.96
N GLU A 103 5.08 -7.16 2.91
CA GLU A 103 5.88 -8.38 2.99
C GLU A 103 7.36 -8.10 3.32
N VAL A 104 7.91 -7.00 2.82
CA VAL A 104 9.25 -6.52 3.21
C VAL A 104 9.34 -6.35 4.73
N CYS A 105 8.28 -5.85 5.38
CA CYS A 105 8.23 -5.72 6.84
C CYS A 105 7.91 -7.03 7.58
N SER A 106 7.16 -7.96 6.99
CA SER A 106 6.79 -9.22 7.64
C SER A 106 7.91 -10.28 7.60
N GLY A 107 8.97 -10.05 6.82
CA GLY A 107 10.11 -10.95 6.73
C GLY A 107 9.78 -12.30 6.08
N GLY A 108 8.74 -12.35 5.23
CA GLY A 108 8.31 -13.56 4.51
C GLY A 108 7.57 -14.60 5.36
N VAL A 109 7.14 -14.26 6.58
CA VAL A 109 6.34 -15.16 7.43
C VAL A 109 4.87 -15.09 7.02
N ASN A 110 4.55 -15.62 5.84
CA ASN A 110 3.18 -15.75 5.35
C ASN A 110 2.47 -16.91 6.07
N GLY A 111 1.94 -16.63 7.26
CA GLY A 111 1.26 -17.64 8.07
C GLY A 111 0.66 -17.09 9.35
N GLY A 112 -0.06 -15.98 9.29
CA GLY A 112 -0.87 -15.51 10.41
C GLY A 112 -2.10 -16.41 10.59
N ALA A 113 -2.23 -17.06 11.74
CA ALA A 113 -3.45 -17.77 12.11
C ALA A 113 -4.57 -16.75 12.38
N PHE A 114 -5.56 -16.65 11.50
CA PHE A 114 -6.77 -15.87 11.75
C PHE A 114 -7.69 -16.67 12.69
N THR A 115 -7.90 -16.19 13.91
CA THR A 115 -8.90 -16.75 14.82
C THR A 115 -10.19 -15.94 14.71
N ILE A 116 -11.16 -16.46 13.96
CA ILE A 116 -12.53 -15.95 14.01
C ILE A 116 -13.18 -16.57 15.24
N ASN A 117 -13.42 -15.76 16.27
CA ASN A 117 -14.21 -16.19 17.42
C ASN A 117 -15.68 -16.29 16.99
N THR A 118 -16.14 -17.51 16.77
CA THR A 118 -17.54 -17.83 16.43
C THR A 118 -18.37 -18.17 17.66
N ALA A 119 -17.84 -17.97 18.88
CA ALA A 119 -18.64 -18.20 20.07
C ALA A 119 -19.82 -17.21 20.02
N PRO A 120 -21.07 -17.70 20.07
CA PRO A 120 -22.20 -16.80 20.22
C PRO A 120 -21.97 -16.00 21.50
N THR A 121 -22.08 -14.67 21.41
CA THR A 121 -22.29 -13.82 22.58
C THR A 121 -23.64 -14.21 23.16
N MET A 122 -23.67 -15.32 23.89
CA MET A 122 -24.80 -15.69 24.71
C MET A 122 -24.90 -14.60 25.77
N THR A 123 -25.79 -13.64 25.53
CA THR A 123 -26.46 -12.92 26.60
C THR A 123 -27.10 -14.03 27.43
N SER A 124 -26.45 -14.41 28.53
CA SER A 124 -26.99 -15.39 29.45
C SER A 124 -28.26 -14.78 30.04
N TRP A 125 -29.40 -15.13 29.45
CA TRP A 125 -30.66 -15.07 30.17
C TRP A 125 -30.49 -16.02 31.35
N ASP A 126 -30.26 -15.47 32.54
CA ASP A 126 -30.21 -16.21 33.79
C ASP A 126 -31.66 -16.35 34.31
N PRO A 127 -32.37 -17.46 34.04
CA PRO A 127 -33.76 -17.65 34.50
C PRO A 127 -33.88 -17.59 36.02
N ILE A 128 -32.78 -17.82 36.74
CA ILE A 128 -32.75 -17.82 38.20
C ILE A 128 -32.87 -16.39 38.76
N GLN A 129 -32.29 -15.38 38.08
CA GLN A 129 -32.40 -13.99 38.52
C GLN A 129 -33.82 -13.45 38.32
N ASP A 130 -34.49 -13.83 37.23
CA ASP A 130 -35.86 -13.43 36.91
C ASP A 130 -36.88 -13.98 37.92
N TRP A 131 -36.69 -15.22 38.38
CA TRP A 131 -37.54 -15.86 39.41
C TRP A 131 -37.40 -15.21 40.80
N LEU A 132 -36.19 -14.78 41.17
CA LEU A 132 -35.94 -14.12 42.46
C LEU A 132 -36.62 -12.75 42.56
N THR A 133 -36.74 -12.02 41.45
CA THR A 133 -37.46 -10.75 41.40
C THR A 133 -38.98 -10.90 41.41
N ALA A 134 -39.53 -12.01 40.92
CA ALA A 134 -40.97 -12.25 40.88
C ALA A 134 -41.58 -12.76 42.21
N ALA A 135 -40.77 -13.31 43.11
CA ALA A 135 -41.22 -13.88 44.38
C ALA A 135 -41.26 -12.87 45.56
N GLY A 136 -41.02 -11.59 45.29
CA GLY A 136 -40.84 -10.53 46.30
C GLY A 136 -41.99 -9.53 46.46
N GLU A 137 -43.14 -9.73 45.79
CA GLU A 137 -44.37 -8.91 45.97
C GLU A 137 -45.45 -9.66 46.77
#